data_AF-A0A9R1JWU8-F1
#
_entry.id   AF-A0A9R1JWU8-F1
#
_cell.length_a   1.000
_cell.length_b   1.000
_cell.length_c   1.000
_cell.angle_alpha   90.00
_cell.angle_beta   90.00
_cell.angle_gamma   90.00
#
_symmetry.space_group_name_H-M   'P 1'
#
loop_
_entity.id
_entity.type
_entity.pdbx_description
1 polymer ?
#
loop_
_entity_poly.entity_id
_entity_poly.type
_entity_poly.pdbx_seq_one_letter_code
_entity_poly.pdbx_strand_id
1 'polypeptide(L)'
;MRTTNLLLATGVIVAVVCAAATTTPGWKSSDDGPKIDELAEWALAEMKQGLRLISVLRCEEQDQGGPGIIYRIMLDAVNSTGGMGHFTTYVYEEAATKVRTLLYFGIAR
;
A
#
# COMPACT_ATOMS: atom_id res chain seq x y z
N MET A 1 0.17 60.44 45.06
CA MET A 1 0.76 59.08 45.07
C MET A 1 -0.22 58.10 45.69
N ARG A 2 -0.84 57.23 44.88
CA ARG A 2 -0.99 55.79 45.16
C ARG A 2 -1.70 55.14 43.98
N THR A 3 -0.95 54.27 43.32
CA THR A 3 -1.26 53.57 42.08
C THR A 3 -2.30 52.47 42.28
N THR A 4 -3.20 52.38 41.31
CA THR A 4 -4.29 51.41 41.14
C THR A 4 -3.76 49.98 41.05
N ASN A 5 -4.37 49.08 41.83
CA ASN A 5 -4.19 47.63 41.74
C ASN A 5 -4.74 47.08 40.42
N LEU A 6 -3.96 46.24 39.72
CA LEU A 6 -4.48 45.40 38.64
C LEU A 6 -4.12 43.94 38.94
N LEU A 7 -5.14 43.13 39.25
CA LEU A 7 -5.03 41.68 39.37
C LEU A 7 -5.20 41.06 37.98
N LEU A 8 -4.15 40.42 37.47
CA LEU A 8 -4.18 39.65 36.23
C LEU A 8 -4.57 38.20 36.55
N ALA A 9 -5.76 37.79 36.14
CA ALA A 9 -6.22 36.41 36.20
C ALA A 9 -5.76 35.66 34.95
N THR A 10 -4.76 34.80 35.08
CA THR A 10 -4.31 33.87 34.03
C THR A 10 -5.21 32.63 34.02
N GLY A 11 -6.06 32.51 33.00
CA GLY A 11 -6.82 31.30 32.72
C GLY A 11 -5.94 30.25 32.04
N VAL A 12 -5.89 29.04 32.60
CA VAL A 12 -5.19 27.89 32.02
C VAL A 12 -6.19 27.13 31.13
N ILE A 13 -5.93 27.09 29.82
CA ILE A 13 -6.70 26.29 28.87
C ILE A 13 -6.01 24.93 28.75
N VAL A 14 -6.61 23.89 29.31
CA VAL A 14 -6.16 22.50 29.14
C VAL A 14 -6.82 21.95 27.88
N ALA A 15 -6.07 21.90 26.77
CA ALA A 15 -6.50 21.22 25.57
C ALA A 15 -6.26 19.72 25.72
N VAL A 16 -7.33 18.95 25.92
CA VAL A 16 -7.29 17.49 25.85
C VAL A 16 -7.27 17.09 24.38
N VAL A 17 -6.12 16.62 23.90
CA VAL A 17 -6.00 16.03 22.57
C VAL A 17 -6.37 14.55 22.69
N CYS A 18 -7.59 14.19 22.29
CA CYS A 18 -7.95 12.79 22.09
C CYS A 18 -7.23 12.27 20.85
N ALA A 19 -6.17 11.47 21.04
CA ALA A 19 -5.54 10.75 19.94
C ALA A 19 -6.54 9.68 19.45
N ALA A 20 -7.14 9.91 18.27
CA ALA A 20 -7.93 8.89 17.61
C ALA A 20 -7.00 7.75 17.18
N ALA A 21 -7.19 6.56 17.75
CA ALA A 21 -6.50 5.36 17.32
C ALA A 21 -7.00 4.98 15.91
N THR A 22 -6.28 5.37 14.88
CA THR A 22 -6.52 4.87 13.51
C THR A 22 -6.03 3.43 13.45
N THR A 23 -6.93 2.45 13.44
CA THR A 23 -6.58 1.07 13.13
C THR A 23 -6.02 1.05 11.70
N THR A 24 -4.73 0.79 11.54
CA THR A 24 -4.15 0.57 10.21
C THR A 24 -4.87 -0.65 9.60
N PRO A 25 -5.49 -0.52 8.42
CA PRO A 25 -6.16 -1.66 7.80
C PRO A 25 -5.15 -2.79 7.63
N GLY A 26 -5.51 -3.99 8.08
CA GLY A 26 -4.69 -5.18 7.88
C GLY A 26 -4.73 -5.63 6.42
N TRP A 27 -3.83 -6.54 6.07
CA TRP A 27 -3.91 -7.28 4.81
C TRP A 27 -5.17 -8.16 4.81
N LYS A 28 -5.89 -8.20 3.69
CA LYS A 28 -7.01 -9.11 3.46
C LYS A 28 -6.85 -9.79 2.10
N SER A 29 -7.48 -10.96 1.92
CA SER A 29 -7.52 -11.62 0.60
C SER A 29 -8.13 -10.67 -0.45
N SER A 30 -7.57 -10.69 -1.65
CA SER A 30 -8.18 -10.04 -2.82
C SER A 30 -8.64 -11.12 -3.78
N ASP A 31 -9.92 -11.06 -4.19
CA ASP A 31 -10.57 -12.11 -4.97
C ASP A 31 -10.95 -11.65 -6.40
N ASP A 32 -10.56 -10.42 -6.78
CA ASP A 32 -10.79 -9.86 -8.13
C ASP A 32 -9.76 -10.39 -9.13
N GLY A 33 -9.92 -11.64 -9.55
CA GLY A 33 -8.99 -12.36 -10.43
C GLY A 33 -8.53 -11.56 -11.66
N PRO A 34 -9.43 -11.02 -12.49
CA PRO A 34 -9.04 -10.25 -13.68
C PRO A 34 -8.15 -9.05 -13.37
N LYS A 35 -8.44 -8.31 -12.29
CA LYS A 35 -7.61 -7.18 -11.86
C LYS A 35 -6.25 -7.66 -11.35
N ILE A 36 -6.24 -8.74 -10.58
CA ILE A 36 -5.03 -9.30 -10.00
C ILE A 36 -4.07 -9.77 -11.10
N ASP A 37 -4.58 -10.45 -12.13
CA ASP A 37 -3.80 -10.86 -13.30
C ASP A 37 -3.25 -9.64 -14.05
N GLU A 38 -4.05 -8.60 -14.25
CA GLU A 38 -3.62 -7.35 -14.88
C GLU A 38 -2.46 -6.69 -14.11
N LEU A 39 -2.57 -6.61 -12.78
CA LEU A 39 -1.52 -6.05 -11.92
C LEU A 39 -0.26 -6.91 -11.92
N ALA A 40 -0.41 -8.23 -11.96
CA ALA A 40 0.70 -9.17 -12.03
C ALA A 40 1.47 -9.04 -13.36
N GLU A 41 0.76 -9.01 -14.49
CA GLU A 41 1.35 -8.81 -15.82
C GLU A 41 2.04 -7.45 -15.92
N TRP A 42 1.40 -6.39 -15.41
CA TRP A 42 1.98 -5.05 -15.36
C TRP A 42 3.28 -5.04 -14.55
N ALA A 43 3.29 -5.65 -13.36
CA ALA A 43 4.49 -5.71 -12.53
C ALA A 43 5.64 -6.48 -13.20
N LEU A 44 5.34 -7.57 -13.91
CA LEU A 44 6.36 -8.32 -14.67
C LEU A 44 6.93 -7.51 -15.83
N ALA A 45 6.10 -6.73 -16.52
CA ALA A 45 6.55 -5.82 -17.59
C ALA A 45 7.47 -4.72 -17.06
N GLU A 46 7.17 -4.13 -15.90
CA GLU A 46 7.99 -3.09 -15.25
C GLU A 46 9.41 -3.57 -14.93
N MET A 47 9.58 -4.87 -14.63
CA MET A 47 10.91 -5.43 -14.37
C MET A 47 11.84 -5.41 -15.60
N LYS A 48 11.29 -5.31 -16.82
CA LYS A 48 12.05 -5.30 -18.09
C LYS A 48 13.02 -6.49 -18.24
N GLN A 49 12.68 -7.61 -17.60
CA GLN A 49 13.48 -8.84 -17.59
C GLN A 49 12.95 -9.92 -18.55
N GLY A 50 11.89 -9.63 -19.31
CA GLY A 50 11.28 -10.59 -20.22
C GLY A 50 10.60 -11.76 -19.49
N LEU A 51 10.10 -11.50 -18.28
CA LEU A 51 9.30 -12.46 -17.52
C LEU A 51 7.86 -12.47 -18.06
N ARG A 52 7.24 -13.65 -18.08
CA ARG A 52 5.84 -13.85 -18.45
C ARG A 52 5.10 -14.54 -17.32
N LEU A 53 3.89 -14.08 -17.03
CA LEU A 53 3.03 -14.67 -16.01
C LEU A 53 2.69 -16.11 -16.39
N ILE A 54 2.80 -17.03 -15.44
CA ILE A 54 2.27 -18.40 -15.55
C ILE A 54 0.94 -18.46 -14.79
N SER A 55 0.96 -18.02 -13.52
CA SER A 55 -0.20 -18.05 -12.65
C SER A 55 -0.02 -17.07 -11.48
N VAL A 56 -1.14 -16.62 -10.93
CA VAL A 56 -1.16 -15.98 -9.61
C VAL A 56 -1.51 -17.03 -8.56
N LEU A 57 -0.69 -17.12 -7.51
CA LEU A 57 -0.85 -18.08 -6.41
C LEU A 57 -1.71 -17.53 -5.29
N ARG A 58 -1.54 -16.24 -4.99
CA ARG A 58 -2.28 -15.51 -3.94
C ARG A 58 -2.20 -14.02 -4.20
N CYS A 59 -3.26 -13.31 -3.88
CA CYS A 59 -3.24 -11.87 -3.73
C CYS A 59 -3.83 -11.45 -2.39
N GLU A 60 -3.18 -10.50 -1.73
CA GLU A 60 -3.73 -9.77 -0.61
C GLU A 60 -3.69 -8.28 -0.91
N GLU A 61 -4.66 -7.55 -0.39
CA GLU A 61 -4.76 -6.11 -0.54
C GLU A 61 -4.79 -5.41 0.82
N GLN A 62 -4.26 -4.19 0.86
CA GLN A 62 -4.27 -3.33 2.02
C GLN A 62 -4.67 -1.91 1.63
N ASP A 63 -5.80 -1.47 2.17
CA ASP A 63 -6.25 -0.07 2.10
C ASP A 63 -5.26 0.82 2.88
N GLN A 64 -4.80 1.90 2.25
CA GLN A 64 -3.83 2.82 2.84
C GLN A 64 -4.47 3.99 3.60
N GLY A 65 -5.79 4.03 3.75
CA GLY A 65 -6.53 5.16 4.31
C GLY A 65 -6.50 6.40 3.39
N GLY A 66 -6.19 6.20 2.11
CA GLY A 66 -6.01 7.22 1.09
C GLY A 66 -6.57 6.76 -0.27
N PRO A 67 -6.20 7.40 -1.38
CA PRO A 67 -6.85 7.14 -2.68
C PRO A 67 -6.43 5.81 -3.35
N GLY A 68 -5.57 5.03 -2.70
CA GLY A 68 -4.98 3.84 -3.31
C GLY A 68 -4.88 2.64 -2.37
N ILE A 69 -4.65 1.51 -3.01
CA ILE A 69 -4.56 0.18 -2.41
C ILE A 69 -3.19 -0.39 -2.74
N ILE A 70 -2.55 -1.05 -1.78
CA ILE A 70 -1.38 -1.88 -2.04
C ILE A 70 -1.82 -3.31 -2.22
N TYR A 71 -1.40 -3.93 -3.32
CA TYR A 71 -1.58 -5.34 -3.65
C TYR A 71 -0.26 -6.08 -3.41
N ARG A 72 -0.30 -7.12 -2.59
CA ARG A 72 0.76 -8.12 -2.43
C ARG A 72 0.38 -9.34 -3.23
N ILE A 73 1.08 -9.58 -4.33
CA ILE A 73 0.79 -10.67 -5.26
C ILE A 73 1.95 -11.67 -5.21
N MET A 74 1.63 -12.93 -4.93
CA MET A 74 2.53 -14.06 -5.13
C MET A 74 2.18 -14.73 -6.45
N LEU A 75 3.16 -14.91 -7.33
CA LEU A 75 2.97 -15.35 -8.70
C LEU A 75 4.09 -16.27 -9.17
N ASP A 76 3.78 -17.08 -10.17
CA ASP A 76 4.74 -17.85 -10.94
C ASP A 76 5.02 -17.13 -12.25
N ALA A 77 6.30 -17.04 -12.62
CA ALA A 77 6.71 -16.47 -13.90
C ALA A 77 7.79 -17.29 -14.58
N VAL A 78 7.83 -17.21 -15.91
CA VAL A 78 8.83 -17.85 -16.75
C VAL A 78 9.63 -16.79 -17.50
N ASN A 79 10.96 -16.96 -17.58
CA ASN A 79 11.83 -16.10 -18.38
C ASN A 79 11.92 -16.57 -19.84
N SER A 80 12.60 -15.79 -20.69
CA SER A 80 12.76 -16.11 -22.12
C SER A 80 13.51 -17.41 -22.41
N THR A 81 14.30 -17.90 -21.46
CA THR A 81 15.05 -19.17 -21.56
C THR A 81 14.25 -20.38 -21.06
N GLY A 82 13.01 -20.18 -20.60
CA GLY A 82 12.16 -21.23 -20.02
C GLY A 82 12.40 -21.48 -18.53
N GLY A 83 13.27 -20.69 -17.88
CA GLY A 83 13.48 -20.76 -16.44
C GLY A 83 12.26 -20.23 -15.68
N MET A 84 11.69 -21.06 -14.82
CA MET A 84 10.53 -20.74 -13.99
C MET A 84 10.96 -20.28 -12.59
N GLY A 85 10.18 -19.40 -11.97
CA GLY A 85 10.41 -18.93 -10.61
C GLY A 85 9.15 -18.45 -9.91
N HIS A 86 9.17 -18.52 -8.59
CA HIS A 86 8.14 -17.99 -7.70
C HIS A 86 8.56 -16.59 -7.23
N PHE A 87 7.66 -15.63 -7.36
CA PHE A 87 7.92 -14.22 -7.06
C PHE A 87 6.85 -13.62 -6.17
N THR A 88 7.26 -12.62 -5.41
CA THR A 88 6.37 -11.72 -4.68
C THR A 88 6.54 -10.32 -5.24
N THR A 89 5.44 -9.67 -5.60
CA THR A 89 5.39 -8.28 -6.06
C THR A 89 4.42 -7.46 -5.24
N TYR A 90 4.81 -6.22 -4.92
CA TYR A 90 3.94 -5.25 -4.26
C TYR A 90 3.64 -4.12 -5.24
N VAL A 91 2.37 -3.92 -5.54
CA VAL A 91 1.90 -2.89 -6.47
C VAL A 91 0.98 -1.94 -5.72
N TYR A 92 1.31 -0.66 -5.73
CA TYR A 92 0.36 0.39 -5.35
C TYR A 92 -0.48 0.76 -6.59
N GLU A 93 -1.80 0.80 -6.45
CA GLU A 93 -2.70 1.36 -7.45
C GLU A 93 -3.61 2.41 -6.81
N GLU A 94 -3.62 3.62 -7.38
CA GLU A 94 -4.64 4.62 -7.11
C GLU A 94 -5.89 4.31 -7.94
N ALA A 95 -6.99 3.93 -7.30
CA ALA A 95 -8.14 3.35 -7.99
C ALA A 95 -8.82 4.33 -8.97
N ALA A 96 -8.87 5.61 -8.60
CA ALA A 96 -9.55 6.66 -9.37
C ALA A 96 -8.79 7.06 -10.64
N THR A 97 -7.46 7.15 -10.57
CA THR A 97 -6.61 7.64 -11.66
C THR A 97 -5.87 6.52 -12.38
N LYS A 98 -5.92 5.29 -11.86
CA LYS A 98 -5.18 4.12 -12.37
C LYS A 98 -3.66 4.33 -12.42
N VAL A 99 -3.15 5.28 -11.62
CA VAL A 99 -1.71 5.44 -11.42
C VAL A 99 -1.21 4.23 -10.64
N ARG A 100 -0.18 3.57 -11.18
CA ARG A 100 0.45 2.39 -10.59
C ARG A 100 1.89 2.69 -10.20
N THR A 101 2.35 2.06 -9.13
CA THR A 101 3.76 2.10 -8.72
C THR A 101 4.18 0.72 -8.26
N LEU A 102 5.28 0.22 -8.83
CA LEU A 102 5.90 -1.02 -8.40
C LEU A 102 6.73 -0.71 -7.14
N LEU A 103 6.27 -1.17 -5.99
CA LEU A 103 6.93 -0.93 -4.70
C LEU A 103 8.00 -1.97 -4.42
N TYR A 104 7.77 -3.21 -4.83
CA TYR A 104 8.68 -4.33 -4.59
C TYR A 104 8.49 -5.41 -5.65
N PHE A 105 9.60 -6.07 -6.02
CA PHE A 105 9.59 -7.31 -6.78
C PHE A 105 10.78 -8.17 -6.34
N GLY A 106 10.55 -9.45 -6.03
CA GLY A 106 11.63 -10.36 -5.66
C GLY A 106 11.19 -11.81 -5.60
N ILE A 107 12.15 -12.71 -5.40
CA ILE A 107 11.89 -14.15 -5.22
C ILE A 107 11.01 -14.35 -3.98
N ALA A 108 9.95 -15.16 -4.12
CA ALA A 108 9.10 -15.55 -3.01
C ALA A 108 9.91 -16.41 -2.02
N ARG A 109 9.79 -16.12 -0.72
CA ARG A 109 10.42 -16.87 0.37
C ARG A 109 9.36 -17.55 1.22
#